data_AF-A0A978UU95-F1
#
_entry.id   AF-A0A978UU95-F1
#
_cell.length_a   1.000
_cell.length_b   1.000
_cell.length_c   1.000
_cell.angle_alpha   90.00
_cell.angle_beta   90.00
_cell.angle_gamma   90.00
#
_symmetry.space_group_name_H-M   'P 1'
#
loop_
_entity.id
_entity.type
_entity.pdbx_description
1 polymer ?
#
loop_
_entity_poly.entity_id
_entity_poly.type
_entity_poly.pdbx_seq_one_letter_code
_entity_poly.pdbx_strand_id
1 'polypeptide(L)'
;MATKTSQHFPIPLLVEFYIEEINRLNPVLNGVIEVNPDAVYLADTADKIQKANSPSSLSKLHGIPILMKVNIGTKDKLNTTTSSFALLGSIVPQDAAVVAKLRKAGAIILGKASLSEWSMFRSFNVPKGWSARGGQGKVSLDR
;
A
#
# COMPACT_ATOMS: atom_id res chain seq x y z
N MET A 1 7.33 -2.62 -39.86
CA MET A 1 7.55 -2.56 -38.40
C MET A 1 6.31 -3.10 -37.71
N ALA A 2 6.36 -4.33 -37.20
CA ALA A 2 5.24 -4.88 -36.44
C ALA A 2 5.29 -4.26 -35.03
N THR A 3 4.31 -3.40 -34.74
CA THR A 3 4.02 -2.97 -33.37
C THR A 3 3.67 -4.23 -32.58
N LYS A 4 4.55 -4.66 -31.67
CA LYS A 4 4.19 -5.63 -30.64
C LYS A 4 3.00 -5.04 -29.90
N THR A 5 1.81 -5.55 -30.13
CA THR A 5 0.65 -5.34 -29.28
C THR A 5 1.05 -5.84 -27.90
N SER A 6 1.39 -4.93 -26.99
CA SER A 6 1.61 -5.30 -25.59
C SER A 6 0.33 -5.95 -25.11
N GLN A 7 0.37 -7.25 -24.78
CA GLN A 7 -0.77 -7.88 -24.12
C GLN A 7 -1.04 -7.09 -22.86
N HIS A 8 -2.27 -6.60 -22.76
CA HIS A 8 -2.70 -5.79 -21.64
C HIS A 8 -2.87 -6.68 -20.42
N PHE A 9 -2.01 -6.54 -19.42
CA PHE A 9 -2.17 -7.27 -18.16
C PHE A 9 -3.28 -6.59 -17.34
N PRO A 10 -4.35 -7.30 -16.95
CA PRO A 10 -5.44 -6.72 -16.17
C PRO A 10 -4.95 -6.17 -14.82
N ILE A 11 -5.31 -4.93 -14.51
CA ILE A 11 -4.91 -4.29 -13.25
C ILE A 11 -5.43 -5.06 -12.01
N PRO A 12 -6.66 -5.62 -11.98
CA PRO A 12 -7.16 -6.39 -10.84
C PRO A 12 -6.28 -7.60 -10.52
N LEU A 13 -5.84 -8.33 -11.54
CA LEU A 13 -4.95 -9.49 -11.35
C LEU A 13 -3.62 -9.11 -10.71
N LEU A 14 -3.09 -7.92 -11.01
CA LEU A 14 -1.84 -7.44 -10.39
C LEU A 14 -2.05 -7.14 -8.91
N VAL A 15 -3.17 -6.50 -8.58
CA VAL A 15 -3.52 -6.18 -7.19
C VAL A 15 -3.80 -7.43 -6.39
N GLU A 16 -4.59 -8.36 -6.93
CA GLU A 16 -4.89 -9.66 -6.31
C GLU A 16 -3.62 -10.46 -6.04
N PHE A 17 -2.72 -10.55 -7.02
CA PHE A 17 -1.43 -11.21 -6.86
C PHE A 17 -0.64 -10.67 -5.65
N TYR A 18 -0.54 -9.34 -5.49
CA TYR A 18 0.17 -8.78 -4.35
C TYR A 18 -0.57 -8.96 -3.02
N ILE A 19 -1.91 -8.99 -3.01
CA ILE A 19 -2.68 -9.32 -1.80
C ILE A 19 -2.42 -10.76 -1.38
N GLU A 20 -2.39 -11.69 -2.34
CA GLU A 20 -2.06 -13.10 -2.09
C GLU A 20 -0.65 -13.26 -1.52
N GLU A 21 0.34 -12.58 -2.11
CA GLU A 21 1.72 -12.60 -1.61
C GLU A 21 1.83 -12.00 -0.21
N ILE A 22 1.09 -10.92 0.09
CA ILE A 22 0.98 -10.39 1.45
C ILE A 22 0.38 -11.44 2.38
N ASN A 23 -0.72 -12.07 2.03
CA ASN A 23 -1.36 -13.09 2.87
C ASN A 23 -0.43 -14.29 3.13
N ARG A 24 0.36 -14.69 2.12
CA ARG A 24 1.29 -15.82 2.20
C ARG A 24 2.52 -15.51 3.05
N LEU A 25 3.10 -14.32 2.90
CA LEU A 25 4.41 -13.99 3.49
C LEU A 25 4.32 -13.17 4.78
N ASN A 26 3.30 -12.32 4.91
CA ASN A 26 3.18 -11.39 6.03
C ASN A 26 3.03 -12.07 7.41
N PRO A 27 2.43 -13.26 7.56
CA PRO A 27 2.44 -13.99 8.84
C PRO A 27 3.85 -14.26 9.38
N VAL A 28 4.86 -14.31 8.49
CA VAL A 28 6.27 -14.50 8.87
C VAL A 28 7.02 -13.17 8.90
N LEU A 29 6.78 -12.29 7.92
CA LEU A 29 7.56 -11.07 7.71
C LEU A 29 7.09 -9.87 8.52
N ASN A 30 5.80 -9.79 8.88
CA ASN A 30 5.18 -8.61 9.53
C ASN A 30 5.50 -7.27 8.82
N GLY A 31 5.55 -7.28 7.49
CA GLY A 31 5.90 -6.12 6.66
C GLY A 31 4.71 -5.20 6.33
N VAL A 32 3.48 -5.71 6.41
CA VAL A 32 2.24 -5.00 6.10
C VAL A 32 1.34 -5.05 7.33
N ILE A 33 0.88 -3.88 7.79
CA ILE A 33 0.03 -3.80 8.99
C ILE A 33 -1.46 -3.79 8.63
N GLU A 34 -1.81 -3.27 7.45
CA GLU A 34 -3.17 -3.26 6.94
C GLU A 34 -3.16 -3.35 5.41
N VAL A 35 -4.11 -4.10 4.84
CA VAL A 35 -4.41 -4.08 3.41
C VAL A 35 -5.67 -3.23 3.20
N ASN A 36 -5.69 -2.42 2.14
CA ASN A 36 -6.85 -1.59 1.80
C ASN A 36 -8.02 -2.49 1.37
N PRO A 37 -9.15 -2.50 2.09
CA PRO A 37 -10.29 -3.34 1.73
C PRO A 37 -10.90 -2.97 0.37
N ASP A 38 -10.68 -1.74 -0.09
CA ASP A 38 -11.20 -1.25 -1.37
C ASP A 38 -10.19 -1.45 -2.53
N ALA A 39 -9.02 -2.06 -2.32
CA ALA A 39 -7.93 -2.14 -3.30
C ALA A 39 -8.37 -2.79 -4.64
N VAL A 40 -9.08 -3.93 -4.57
CA VAL A 40 -9.55 -4.64 -5.77
C VAL A 40 -10.60 -3.83 -6.53
N TYR A 41 -11.53 -3.18 -5.81
CA TYR A 41 -12.50 -2.29 -6.42
C TYR A 41 -11.85 -1.08 -7.13
N LEU A 42 -10.81 -0.51 -6.51
CA LEU A 42 -10.02 0.55 -7.13
C LEU A 42 -9.28 0.05 -8.38
N ALA A 43 -8.79 -1.19 -8.35
CA ALA A 43 -8.16 -1.85 -9.49
C ALA A 43 -9.13 -2.04 -10.67
N ASP A 44 -10.34 -2.52 -10.42
CA ASP A 44 -11.40 -2.65 -11.43
C ASP A 44 -11.75 -1.30 -12.06
N THR A 45 -11.81 -0.25 -11.25
CA THR A 45 -12.08 1.10 -11.72
C THR A 45 -10.95 1.60 -12.63
N ALA A 46 -9.70 1.38 -12.22
CA ALA A 46 -8.53 1.75 -13.02
C ALA A 46 -8.47 0.98 -14.35
N ASP A 47 -8.81 -0.31 -14.35
CA ASP A 47 -8.86 -1.17 -15.54
C ASP A 47 -9.92 -0.70 -16.55
N LYS A 48 -11.10 -0.30 -16.08
CA LYS A 48 -12.15 0.31 -16.92
C LYS A 48 -11.69 1.61 -17.56
N ILE A 49 -11.04 2.49 -16.79
CA ILE A 49 -10.46 3.75 -17.30
C ILE A 49 -9.42 3.47 -18.38
N GLN A 50 -8.61 2.43 -18.18
CA GLN A 50 -7.56 2.02 -19.10
C GLN A 50 -8.13 1.47 -20.41
N LYS A 51 -9.13 0.58 -20.33
CA LYS A 51 -9.86 0.05 -21.50
C LYS A 51 -10.59 1.13 -22.29
N ALA A 52 -11.03 2.19 -21.61
CA ALA A 52 -11.65 3.36 -22.24
C ALA A 52 -10.63 4.30 -22.92
N ASN A 53 -9.32 4.01 -22.87
CA ASN A 53 -8.24 4.86 -23.41
C ASN A 53 -8.32 6.32 -22.93
N SER A 54 -8.72 6.53 -21.67
CA SER A 54 -8.84 7.87 -21.10
C SER A 54 -7.47 8.56 -20.95
N PRO A 55 -7.34 9.90 -21.09
CA PRO A 55 -6.06 10.58 -20.91
C PRO A 55 -5.38 10.31 -19.56
N SER A 56 -6.18 10.06 -18.51
CA SER A 56 -5.69 9.68 -17.18
C SER A 56 -4.94 8.35 -17.16
N SER A 57 -5.23 7.41 -18.07
CA SER A 57 -4.54 6.12 -18.15
C SER A 57 -3.17 6.19 -18.83
N LEU A 58 -2.76 7.36 -19.33
CA LEU A 58 -1.44 7.57 -19.95
C LEU A 58 -0.33 7.74 -18.91
N SER A 59 -0.69 7.92 -17.63
CA SER A 59 0.28 7.99 -16.54
C SER A 59 0.99 6.64 -16.37
N LYS A 60 2.32 6.68 -16.18
CA LYS A 60 3.13 5.48 -15.90
C LYS A 60 2.80 4.78 -14.57
N LEU A 61 2.07 5.46 -13.69
CA LEU A 61 1.63 4.91 -12.40
C LEU A 61 0.17 4.46 -12.40
N HIS A 62 -0.54 4.58 -13.53
CA HIS A 62 -1.93 4.16 -13.63
C HIS A 62 -2.08 2.67 -13.32
N GLY A 63 -2.89 2.34 -12.31
CA GLY A 63 -3.14 0.97 -11.88
C GLY A 63 -2.04 0.34 -11.04
N ILE A 64 -0.93 1.03 -10.76
CA ILE A 64 0.19 0.43 -10.02
C ILE A 64 -0.14 0.39 -8.52
N PRO A 65 -0.14 -0.79 -7.86
CA PRO A 65 -0.37 -0.90 -6.43
C PRO A 65 0.86 -0.46 -5.63
N ILE A 66 0.66 0.38 -4.61
CA ILE A 66 1.71 0.96 -3.78
C ILE A 66 1.33 0.83 -2.30
N LEU A 67 2.27 0.35 -1.48
CA LEU A 67 2.16 0.40 -0.03
C LEU A 67 2.63 1.75 0.51
N MET A 68 1.85 2.32 1.42
CA MET A 68 2.24 3.54 2.14
C MET A 68 2.74 3.19 3.53
N LYS A 69 3.85 3.78 3.98
CA LYS A 69 4.28 3.63 5.38
C LYS A 69 3.16 4.08 6.34
N VAL A 70 2.90 3.36 7.44
CA VAL A 70 1.72 3.65 8.33
C VAL A 70 1.78 4.98 9.10
N ASN A 71 2.83 5.78 8.91
CA ASN A 71 2.90 7.17 9.36
C ASN A 71 2.45 8.20 8.30
N ILE A 72 2.13 7.77 7.07
CA ILE A 72 1.64 8.65 5.99
C ILE A 72 0.11 8.62 5.98
N GLY A 73 -0.51 9.79 6.13
CA GLY A 73 -1.96 9.93 6.16
C GLY A 73 -2.65 9.60 4.84
N THR A 74 -3.70 8.78 4.90
CA THR A 74 -4.59 8.46 3.77
C THR A 74 -6.05 8.52 4.21
N LYS A 75 -6.94 9.04 3.38
CA LYS A 75 -8.40 9.09 3.61
C LYS A 75 -9.15 7.78 3.30
N ASP A 76 -8.42 6.70 3.04
CA ASP A 76 -8.96 5.34 2.92
C ASP A 76 -9.55 4.82 4.24
N LYS A 77 -10.19 3.64 4.18
CA LYS A 77 -10.58 2.84 5.35
C LYS A 77 -9.37 2.15 6.01
N LEU A 78 -8.33 2.94 6.28
CA LEU A 78 -7.04 2.51 6.82
C LEU A 78 -6.63 3.42 7.99
N ASN A 79 -5.95 2.87 8.98
CA ASN A 79 -5.42 3.66 10.08
C ASN A 79 -4.07 4.29 9.72
N THR A 80 -3.79 5.46 10.30
CA THR A 80 -2.47 6.11 10.25
C THR A 80 -1.93 6.22 11.66
N THR A 81 -1.31 5.13 12.13
CA THR A 81 -1.04 4.95 13.57
C THR A 81 0.41 5.13 14.00
N THR A 82 1.33 5.40 13.06
CA THR A 82 2.80 5.34 13.33
C THR A 82 3.24 4.02 14.01
N SER A 83 2.50 2.94 13.72
CA SER A 83 2.58 1.61 14.34
C SER A 83 2.27 1.52 15.84
N SER A 84 1.68 2.57 16.44
CA SER A 84 1.30 2.64 17.85
C SER A 84 -0.19 2.35 18.05
N PHE A 85 -0.55 1.73 19.18
CA PHE A 85 -1.98 1.59 19.57
C PHE A 85 -2.63 2.92 19.97
N ALA A 86 -1.83 3.93 20.36
CA ALA A 86 -2.35 5.22 20.81
C ALA A 86 -3.13 6.00 19.72
N LEU A 87 -2.86 5.71 18.44
CA LEU A 87 -3.50 6.36 17.30
C LEU A 87 -4.48 5.43 16.56
N LEU A 88 -4.77 4.25 17.10
CA LEU A 88 -5.73 3.33 16.50
C LEU A 88 -7.12 3.98 16.48
N GLY A 89 -7.77 3.98 15.31
CA GLY A 89 -9.06 4.66 15.10
C GLY A 89 -8.96 6.18 14.87
N SER A 90 -7.75 6.76 14.88
CA SER A 90 -7.57 8.17 14.52
C SER A 90 -7.92 8.42 13.06
N ILE A 91 -8.72 9.46 12.81
CA ILE A 91 -9.17 9.85 11.47
C ILE A 91 -8.31 11.01 10.97
N VAL A 92 -7.60 10.80 9.86
CA VAL A 92 -6.86 11.88 9.22
C VAL A 92 -7.82 12.87 8.53
N PRO A 93 -7.53 14.18 8.53
CA PRO A 93 -8.42 15.17 7.91
C PRO A 93 -8.39 15.12 6.39
N GLN A 94 -7.29 14.66 5.77
CA GLN A 94 -7.10 14.54 4.33
C GLN A 94 -5.95 13.58 3.99
N ASP A 95 -5.81 13.26 2.71
CA ASP A 95 -4.60 12.61 2.19
C ASP A 95 -3.36 13.47 2.42
N ALA A 96 -2.24 12.81 2.73
CA ALA A 96 -0.94 13.45 2.64
C ALA A 96 -0.66 13.90 1.19
N ALA A 97 0.10 14.98 1.00
CA ALA A 97 0.36 15.55 -0.32
C ALA A 97 0.97 14.53 -1.31
N VAL A 98 1.81 13.62 -0.84
CA VAL A 98 2.38 12.54 -1.66
C VAL A 98 1.31 11.55 -2.12
N VAL A 99 0.37 11.18 -1.25
CA VAL A 99 -0.75 10.29 -1.59
C VAL A 99 -1.63 10.94 -2.64
N ALA A 100 -1.98 12.22 -2.46
CA ALA A 100 -2.78 12.95 -3.43
C ALA A 100 -2.13 12.99 -4.83
N LYS A 101 -0.80 13.17 -4.90
CA LYS A 101 -0.05 13.11 -6.16
C LYS A 101 -0.05 11.71 -6.79
N LEU A 102 0.14 10.66 -5.98
CA LEU A 102 0.09 9.27 -6.45
C LEU A 102 -1.29 8.91 -7.01
N ARG A 103 -2.38 9.30 -6.31
CA ARG A 103 -3.75 9.10 -6.78
C ARG A 103 -4.03 9.85 -8.07
N LYS A 104 -3.59 11.11 -8.19
CA LYS A 104 -3.69 11.89 -9.43
C LYS A 104 -2.98 11.21 -10.60
N ALA A 105 -1.89 10.49 -10.31
CA ALA A 105 -1.17 9.68 -11.29
C ALA A 105 -1.80 8.30 -11.55
N GLY A 106 -2.94 7.98 -10.93
CA GLY A 106 -3.67 6.73 -11.12
C GLY A 106 -3.17 5.54 -10.28
N ALA A 107 -2.27 5.76 -9.33
CA ALA A 107 -1.78 4.69 -8.46
C ALA A 107 -2.84 4.21 -7.47
N ILE A 108 -2.77 2.92 -7.12
CA ILE A 108 -3.67 2.29 -6.15
C ILE A 108 -2.95 2.17 -4.82
N ILE A 109 -3.53 2.74 -3.76
CA ILE A 109 -3.00 2.56 -2.41
C ILE A 109 -3.41 1.17 -1.91
N LEU A 110 -2.47 0.22 -1.97
CA LEU A 110 -2.69 -1.18 -1.64
C LEU A 110 -2.90 -1.40 -0.14
N GLY A 111 -2.30 -0.58 0.70
CA GLY A 111 -2.34 -0.75 2.14
C GLY A 111 -1.26 0.04 2.87
N LYS A 112 -1.04 -0.35 4.13
CA LYS A 112 -0.07 0.25 5.04
C LYS A 112 1.09 -0.70 5.34
N ALA A 113 2.31 -0.27 5.02
CA ALA A 113 3.53 -0.96 5.45
C ALA A 113 3.81 -0.67 6.94
N SER A 114 4.30 -1.69 7.64
CA SER A 114 4.75 -1.56 9.03
C SER A 114 6.01 -0.67 9.12
N LEU A 115 6.28 -0.15 10.31
CA LEU A 115 7.53 0.56 10.62
C LEU A 115 7.91 0.35 12.09
N SER A 116 9.17 0.65 12.41
CA SER A 116 9.59 0.89 13.80
C SER A 116 8.68 1.94 14.43
N GLU A 117 8.12 1.64 15.60
CA GLU A 117 7.15 2.52 16.26
C GLU A 117 7.68 3.95 16.42
N TRP A 118 6.81 4.94 16.14
CA TRP A 118 7.17 6.37 16.13
C TRP A 118 8.38 6.69 15.25
N SER A 119 8.56 5.98 14.14
CA SER A 119 9.70 6.16 13.24
C SER A 119 11.06 6.03 13.94
N MET A 120 11.17 5.06 14.86
CA MET A 120 12.37 4.82 15.67
C MET A 120 12.67 5.93 16.70
N PHE A 121 11.70 6.80 17.00
CA PHE A 121 11.84 7.90 17.95
C PHE A 121 11.05 7.67 19.25
N ARG A 122 10.97 6.42 19.71
CA ARG A 122 10.32 6.04 20.98
C ARG A 122 11.32 5.72 22.09
N SER A 123 12.37 4.97 21.79
CA SER A 123 13.36 4.50 22.75
C SER A 123 14.59 3.96 22.02
N PHE A 124 15.77 4.08 22.65
CA PHE A 124 17.03 3.52 22.16
C PHE A 124 17.12 1.99 22.29
N ASN A 125 16.28 1.38 23.14
CA ASN A 125 16.35 -0.05 23.49
C ASN A 125 15.36 -0.92 22.70
N VAL A 126 14.61 -0.34 21.77
CA VAL A 126 13.60 -1.05 20.99
C VAL A 126 14.22 -1.53 19.68
N PRO A 127 14.06 -2.81 19.30
CA PRO A 127 14.59 -3.32 18.05
C PRO A 127 14.06 -2.55 16.82
N LYS A 128 14.90 -2.43 15.79
CA LYS A 128 14.48 -1.87 14.50
C LYS A 128 13.41 -2.77 13.88
N GLY A 129 12.38 -2.17 13.29
CA GLY A 129 11.25 -2.88 12.70
C GLY A 129 10.23 -3.39 13.72
N TRP A 130 10.43 -3.16 15.03
CA TRP A 130 9.44 -3.51 16.04
C TRP A 130 8.41 -2.40 16.25
N SER A 131 7.17 -2.79 16.51
CA SER A 131 6.12 -1.92 17.05
C SER A 131 5.10 -2.69 17.89
N ALA A 132 4.40 -2.01 18.79
CA ALA A 132 3.39 -2.68 19.62
C ALA A 132 2.26 -3.25 18.76
N ARG A 133 1.83 -2.51 17.73
CA ARG A 133 0.74 -2.92 16.86
C ARG A 133 1.14 -3.90 15.77
N GLY A 134 2.31 -3.70 15.15
CA GLY A 134 2.77 -4.48 14.00
C GLY A 134 3.70 -5.64 14.34
N GLY A 135 4.07 -5.82 15.61
CA GLY A 135 5.05 -6.83 16.01
C GLY A 135 6.46 -6.53 15.47
N GLN A 136 7.27 -7.58 15.35
CA GLN A 136 8.64 -7.51 14.83
C GLN A 136 8.67 -7.82 13.34
N GLY A 137 9.03 -6.83 12.52
CA GLY A 137 9.36 -7.05 11.11
C GLY A 137 10.60 -7.94 10.93
N LYS A 138 10.58 -8.81 9.92
CA LYS A 138 11.72 -9.69 9.57
C LYS A 138 12.22 -9.40 8.15
N VAL A 139 13.53 -9.56 7.96
CA VAL A 139 14.24 -9.25 6.70
C VAL A 139 14.43 -10.49 5.82
N SER A 140 14.35 -11.69 6.40
CA SER A 140 14.44 -12.97 5.69
C SER A 140 13.51 -14.01 6.32
N LEU A 141 13.17 -15.02 5.54
CA LEU A 141 12.39 -16.18 6.00
C LEU A 141 13.25 -17.19 6.78
N ASP A 142 14.57 -17.02 6.76
CA ASP A 142 15.53 -17.95 7.37
C ASP A 142 15.69 -17.64 8.87
N ARG A 143 15.07 -18.47 9.72
CA ARG A 143 15.44 -18.74 11.11
C ARG A 143 15.06 -20.15 11.50
#